data_AF-A0A8T6VNZ6-F1
#
_entry.id   AF-A0A8T6VNZ6-F1
#
_cell.length_a   1.000
_cell.length_b   1.000
_cell.length_c   1.000
_cell.angle_alpha   90.00
_cell.angle_beta   90.00
_cell.angle_gamma   90.00
#
_symmetry.space_group_name_H-M   'P 1'
#
loop_
_entity.id
_entity.type
_entity.pdbx_description
1 polymer ?
#
loop_
_entity_poly.entity_id
_entity_poly.type
_entity_poly.pdbx_seq_one_letter_code
_entity_poly.pdbx_strand_id
1 'polypeptide(L)'
;VSKKITPPGHPEFAIGAITHDGTLFKGEHWDQFSNHPDFVQELSKKKEEVKRRIEEYRGSSEYNLENKTIILVDDGIATGSTVYAILFWLKKQKPRKIILAVPVVPEESFKIMRSHVSRLVVLLTPTEFSAVGQFYQTFEQVSDKKVKEIISKHLL
;
A
#
# COMPACT_ATOMS: atom_id res chain seq x y z
N VAL A 1 0.21 0.54 6.79
CA VAL A 1 -0.45 -0.68 6.26
C VAL A 1 -1.67 -0.26 5.45
N SER A 2 -1.89 -0.92 4.31
CA SER A 2 -3.07 -0.78 3.44
C SER A 2 -3.48 -2.17 2.98
N LYS A 3 -4.73 -2.34 2.51
CA LYS A 3 -5.20 -3.61 1.96
C LYS A 3 -5.94 -3.42 0.65
N LYS A 4 -5.73 -4.34 -0.30
CA LYS A 4 -6.47 -4.38 -1.57
C LYS A 4 -7.96 -4.59 -1.28
N ILE A 5 -8.80 -3.90 -2.03
CA ILE A 5 -10.25 -4.09 -2.05
C ILE A 5 -10.57 -5.00 -3.21
N THR A 6 -11.35 -6.04 -2.91
CA THR A 6 -11.74 -7.10 -3.83
C THR A 6 -13.26 -7.19 -3.76
N PRO A 7 -13.98 -7.27 -4.88
CA PRO A 7 -15.42 -7.33 -4.85
C PRO A 7 -15.91 -8.64 -4.23
N PRO A 8 -17.13 -8.65 -3.65
CA PRO A 8 -17.78 -9.88 -3.21
C PRO A 8 -17.76 -10.95 -4.30
N GLY A 9 -17.37 -12.19 -3.95
CA GLY A 9 -17.27 -13.31 -4.90
C GLY A 9 -16.00 -13.34 -5.77
N HIS A 10 -15.15 -12.31 -5.74
CA HIS A 10 -13.93 -12.23 -6.55
C HIS A 10 -12.68 -11.90 -5.70
N PRO A 11 -12.23 -12.82 -4.83
CA PRO A 11 -11.16 -12.54 -3.87
C PRO A 11 -9.79 -12.23 -4.50
N GLU A 12 -9.54 -12.71 -5.73
CA GLU A 12 -8.27 -12.48 -6.45
C GLU A 12 -8.28 -11.18 -7.28
N PHE A 13 -9.43 -10.52 -7.42
CA PHE A 13 -9.59 -9.37 -8.31
C PHE A 13 -9.59 -8.06 -7.52
N ALA A 14 -8.50 -7.30 -7.58
CA ALA A 14 -8.38 -6.06 -6.83
C ALA A 14 -8.87 -4.84 -7.64
N ILE A 15 -9.86 -4.12 -7.11
CA ILE A 15 -10.47 -2.93 -7.72
C ILE A 15 -10.05 -1.62 -7.03
N GLY A 16 -9.22 -1.71 -5.99
CA GLY A 16 -8.80 -0.56 -5.20
C GLY A 16 -7.99 -0.97 -3.98
N ALA A 17 -7.78 -0.04 -3.06
CA ALA A 17 -7.18 -0.31 -1.76
C ALA A 17 -7.64 0.68 -0.68
N ILE A 18 -7.53 0.27 0.58
CA ILE A 18 -7.94 1.03 1.76
C ILE A 18 -6.85 1.10 2.83
N THR A 19 -6.82 2.19 3.59
CA THR A 19 -6.01 2.38 4.81
C THR A 19 -6.89 2.39 6.07
N HIS A 20 -6.25 2.35 7.25
CA HIS A 20 -6.94 2.31 8.55
C HIS A 20 -7.91 3.49 8.80
N ASP A 21 -7.65 4.67 8.24
CA ASP A 21 -8.52 5.85 8.37
C ASP A 21 -9.67 5.85 7.35
N GLY A 22 -9.71 4.86 6.44
CA GLY A 22 -10.66 4.79 5.35
C GLY A 22 -10.26 5.57 4.11
N THR A 23 -9.01 6.03 3.99
CA THR A 23 -8.52 6.57 2.71
C THR A 23 -8.53 5.49 1.65
N LEU A 24 -9.08 5.82 0.48
CA LEU A 24 -9.29 4.90 -0.62
C LEU A 24 -8.43 5.29 -1.82
N PHE A 25 -7.81 4.30 -2.43
CA PHE A 25 -7.48 4.34 -3.85
C PHE A 25 -8.56 3.56 -4.61
N LYS A 26 -9.17 4.21 -5.59
CA LYS A 26 -10.17 3.62 -6.49
C LYS A 26 -9.46 3.28 -7.79
N GLY A 27 -9.29 1.99 -8.04
CA GLY A 27 -8.64 1.49 -9.24
C GLY A 27 -9.62 1.27 -10.38
N GLU A 28 -9.17 0.51 -11.38
CA GLU A 28 -10.02 0.07 -12.48
C GLU A 28 -11.20 -0.75 -11.96
N HIS A 29 -12.35 -0.64 -12.63
CA HIS A 29 -13.60 -1.31 -12.28
C HIS A 29 -14.23 -0.91 -10.94
N TRP A 30 -13.69 0.08 -10.21
CA TRP A 30 -14.28 0.53 -8.94
C TRP A 30 -15.78 0.78 -9.07
N ASP A 31 -16.19 1.62 -10.03
CA ASP A 31 -17.59 2.04 -10.20
C ASP A 31 -18.52 0.90 -10.63
N GLN A 32 -17.97 -0.16 -11.24
CA GLN A 32 -18.74 -1.34 -11.66
C GLN A 32 -19.17 -2.19 -10.45
N PHE A 33 -18.32 -2.26 -9.43
CA PHE A 33 -18.54 -3.13 -8.28
C PHE A 33 -18.96 -2.38 -7.01
N SER A 34 -18.69 -1.08 -6.91
CA SER A 34 -18.90 -0.33 -5.66
C SER A 34 -20.37 -0.15 -5.29
N ASN A 35 -21.30 -0.42 -6.22
CA ASN A 35 -22.75 -0.35 -6.00
C ASN A 35 -23.33 -1.67 -5.45
N HIS A 36 -22.52 -2.72 -5.30
CA HIS A 36 -22.98 -3.99 -4.74
C HIS A 36 -23.45 -3.79 -3.28
N PRO A 37 -24.60 -4.35 -2.84
CA PRO A 37 -25.14 -4.14 -1.50
C PRO A 37 -24.13 -4.42 -0.37
N ASP A 38 -23.35 -5.49 -0.51
CA ASP A 38 -22.37 -5.90 0.50
C ASP A 38 -21.03 -5.13 0.46
N PHE A 39 -20.84 -4.25 -0.53
CA PHE A 39 -19.54 -3.59 -0.73
C PHE A 39 -19.13 -2.72 0.45
N VAL A 40 -20.08 -2.01 1.06
CA VAL A 40 -19.83 -1.17 2.24
C VAL A 40 -19.37 -2.03 3.43
N GLN A 41 -19.96 -3.20 3.62
CA GLN A 41 -19.57 -4.13 4.68
C GLN A 41 -18.15 -4.66 4.45
N GLU A 42 -17.81 -5.03 3.21
CA GLU A 42 -16.47 -5.47 2.85
C GLU A 42 -15.42 -4.37 3.04
N LEU A 43 -15.75 -3.12 2.74
CA LEU A 43 -14.88 -1.97 3.06
C LEU A 43 -14.65 -1.82 4.56
N SER A 44 -15.70 -1.93 5.38
CA SER A 44 -15.57 -1.83 6.84
C SER A 44 -14.68 -2.92 7.40
N LYS A 45 -14.89 -4.19 7.00
CA LYS A 45 -14.06 -5.33 7.41
C LYS A 45 -12.59 -5.10 7.07
N LYS A 46 -12.30 -4.69 5.84
CA LYS A 46 -10.91 -4.42 5.41
C LYS A 46 -10.29 -3.25 6.18
N LYS A 47 -11.04 -2.18 6.43
CA LYS A 47 -10.59 -1.04 7.24
C LYS A 47 -10.22 -1.48 8.66
N GLU A 48 -11.11 -2.22 9.32
CA GLU A 48 -10.90 -2.75 10.67
C GLU A 48 -9.71 -3.71 10.71
N GLU A 49 -9.54 -4.56 9.71
CA GLU A 49 -8.37 -5.45 9.62
C GLU A 49 -7.07 -4.64 9.51
N VAL A 50 -7.04 -3.62 8.66
CA VAL A 50 -5.86 -2.75 8.51
C VAL A 50 -5.55 -2.02 9.82
N LYS A 51 -6.57 -1.50 10.51
CA LYS A 51 -6.42 -0.84 11.81
C LYS A 51 -5.83 -1.81 12.85
N ARG A 52 -6.44 -3.00 13.01
CA ARG A 52 -5.97 -4.05 13.92
C ARG A 52 -4.51 -4.42 13.66
N ARG A 53 -4.13 -4.63 12.40
CA ARG A 53 -2.73 -4.97 12.05
C ARG A 53 -1.75 -3.87 12.45
N ILE A 54 -2.10 -2.60 12.24
CA ILE A 54 -1.22 -1.49 12.64
C ILE A 54 -1.05 -1.47 14.16
N GLU A 55 -2.13 -1.63 14.92
CA GLU A 55 -2.09 -1.67 16.39
C GLU A 55 -1.29 -2.88 16.90
N GLU A 56 -1.43 -4.04 16.27
CA GLU A 56 -0.62 -5.20 16.62
C GLU A 56 0.87 -5.07 16.29
N TYR A 57 1.22 -4.31 15.25
CA TYR A 57 2.61 -4.11 14.85
C TYR A 57 3.28 -2.96 15.63
N ARG A 58 2.56 -1.87 15.89
CA ARG A 58 3.11 -0.61 16.42
C ARG A 58 2.57 -0.20 17.79
N GLY A 59 1.56 -0.87 18.32
CA GLY A 59 0.83 -0.48 19.53
C GLY A 59 -0.16 0.68 19.34
N SER A 60 -0.03 1.48 18.29
CA SER A 60 -0.96 2.58 17.96
C SER A 60 -1.13 2.73 16.45
N SER A 61 -2.36 3.10 16.05
CA SER A 61 -2.69 3.50 14.68
C SER A 61 -2.35 4.96 14.36
N GLU A 62 -1.94 5.74 15.36
CA GLU A 62 -1.55 7.14 15.16
C GLU A 62 -0.13 7.28 14.59
N TYR A 63 0.06 8.36 13.85
CA TYR A 63 1.35 8.75 13.29
C TYR A 63 1.55 10.26 13.44
N ASN A 64 2.74 10.67 13.86
CA ASN A 64 3.18 12.07 13.81
C ASN A 64 4.06 12.28 12.56
N LEU A 65 3.44 12.65 11.44
CA LEU A 65 4.13 12.80 10.14
C LEU A 65 4.17 14.25 9.63
N GLU A 66 3.53 15.18 10.32
CA GLU A 66 3.44 16.57 9.89
C GLU A 66 4.84 17.19 9.76
N ASN A 67 5.07 17.87 8.63
CA ASN A 67 6.33 18.53 8.30
C ASN A 67 7.58 17.61 8.31
N LYS A 68 7.40 16.28 8.29
CA LYS A 68 8.50 15.31 8.16
C LYS A 68 8.74 14.91 6.71
N THR A 69 9.98 14.52 6.39
CA THR A 69 10.29 13.82 5.14
C THR A 69 10.01 12.34 5.33
N ILE A 70 9.09 11.79 4.55
CA ILE A 70 8.70 10.38 4.63
C ILE A 70 9.36 9.61 3.49
N ILE A 71 10.03 8.51 3.81
CA ILE A 71 10.54 7.55 2.83
C ILE A 71 9.63 6.33 2.90
N LEU A 72 8.85 6.12 1.86
CA LEU A 72 8.01 4.95 1.68
C LEU A 72 8.80 3.90 0.89
N VAL A 73 8.88 2.68 1.42
CA VAL A 73 9.58 1.56 0.82
C VAL A 73 8.67 0.35 0.65
N ASP A 74 8.97 -0.48 -0.34
CA ASP A 74 8.36 -1.79 -0.59
C ASP A 74 9.37 -2.68 -1.32
N ASP A 75 9.14 -3.99 -1.38
CA ASP A 75 9.99 -4.92 -2.15
C ASP A 75 9.83 -4.75 -3.67
N GLY A 76 8.66 -4.30 -4.10
CA GLY A 76 8.37 -3.93 -5.46
C GLY A 76 6.92 -3.54 -5.62
N ILE A 77 6.61 -2.97 -6.77
CA ILE A 77 5.27 -2.49 -7.07
C ILE A 77 4.79 -3.21 -8.32
N ALA A 78 3.68 -3.93 -8.22
CA ALA A 78 2.98 -4.48 -9.38
C ALA A 78 2.02 -3.42 -9.95
N THR A 79 0.73 -3.50 -9.60
CA THR A 79 -0.29 -2.50 -9.98
C THR A 79 -0.25 -1.23 -9.10
N GLY A 80 0.36 -1.33 -7.93
CA GLY A 80 0.53 -0.20 -7.01
C GLY A 80 -0.70 0.25 -6.24
N SER A 81 -1.84 -0.45 -6.32
CA SER A 81 -3.08 -0.05 -5.66
C SER A 81 -2.90 0.25 -4.16
N THR A 82 -2.17 -0.60 -3.45
CA THR A 82 -1.83 -0.43 -2.03
C THR A 82 -0.97 0.81 -1.79
N VAL A 83 0.07 1.00 -2.60
CA VAL A 83 0.96 2.16 -2.53
C VAL A 83 0.19 3.45 -2.78
N TYR A 84 -0.70 3.52 -3.77
CA TYR A 84 -1.53 4.69 -4.00
C TYR A 84 -2.41 5.05 -2.81
N ALA A 85 -3.06 4.06 -2.16
CA ALA A 85 -3.85 4.32 -0.96
C ALA A 85 -2.99 4.91 0.17
N ILE A 86 -1.76 4.40 0.35
CA ILE A 86 -0.80 4.97 1.30
C ILE A 86 -0.38 6.38 0.92
N LEU A 87 -0.06 6.64 -0.36
CA LEU A 87 0.32 7.98 -0.82
C LEU A 87 -0.80 9.00 -0.60
N PHE A 88 -2.06 8.62 -0.84
CA PHE A 88 -3.21 9.49 -0.61
C PHE A 88 -3.40 9.76 0.88
N TRP A 89 -3.24 8.73 1.72
CA TRP A 89 -3.27 8.89 3.17
C TRP A 89 -2.15 9.79 3.67
N LEU A 90 -0.91 9.58 3.20
CA LEU A 90 0.26 10.38 3.56
C LEU A 90 0.05 11.86 3.21
N LYS A 91 -0.50 12.18 2.03
CA LYS A 91 -0.80 13.57 1.66
C LYS A 91 -1.71 14.28 2.68
N LYS A 92 -2.67 13.57 3.27
CA LYS A 92 -3.56 14.14 4.32
C LYS A 92 -2.82 14.46 5.62
N GLN A 93 -1.69 13.79 5.89
CA GLN A 93 -0.86 14.00 7.08
C GLN A 93 0.07 15.21 6.96
N LYS A 94 0.01 15.97 5.85
CA LYS A 94 0.83 17.17 5.60
C LYS A 94 2.35 16.96 5.81
N PRO A 95 2.96 15.92 5.23
CA PRO A 95 4.41 15.75 5.30
C PRO A 95 5.11 16.85 4.51
N ARG A 96 6.37 17.11 4.87
CA ARG A 96 7.23 18.05 4.11
C ARG A 96 7.55 17.51 2.72
N LYS A 97 7.84 16.21 2.62
CA LYS A 97 8.17 15.51 1.36
C LYS A 97 7.75 14.05 1.47
N ILE A 98 7.37 13.47 0.34
CA ILE A 98 7.16 12.03 0.19
C ILE A 98 8.15 11.50 -0.84
N ILE A 99 9.02 10.58 -0.43
CA ILE A 99 9.95 9.86 -1.30
C ILE A 99 9.47 8.42 -1.36
N LEU A 100 9.20 7.92 -2.56
CA LEU A 100 8.93 6.50 -2.78
C LEU A 100 10.21 5.85 -3.29
N ALA A 101 10.68 4.81 -2.61
CA ALA A 101 11.91 4.09 -2.94
C ALA A 101 11.63 2.59 -3.01
N VAL A 102 11.68 2.02 -4.20
CA VAL A 102 11.40 0.59 -4.43
C VAL A 102 12.40 -0.02 -5.41
N PRO A 103 12.77 -1.31 -5.24
CA PRO A 103 13.66 -1.98 -6.19
C PRO A 103 13.10 -2.06 -7.61
N VAL A 104 11.82 -2.41 -7.76
CA VAL A 104 11.20 -2.63 -9.08
C VAL A 104 9.78 -2.06 -9.16
N VAL A 105 9.46 -1.41 -10.29
CA VAL A 105 8.10 -0.99 -10.65
C VAL A 105 7.94 -1.00 -12.19
N PRO A 106 6.87 -1.57 -12.77
CA PRO A 106 6.62 -1.53 -14.20
C PRO A 106 6.64 -0.10 -14.76
N GLU A 107 7.06 0.06 -16.00
CA GLU A 107 7.18 1.37 -16.65
C GLU A 107 5.88 2.20 -16.58
N GLU A 108 4.73 1.56 -16.81
CA GLU A 108 3.41 2.21 -16.75
C GLU A 108 3.09 2.73 -15.35
N SER A 109 3.39 1.93 -14.31
CA SER A 109 3.21 2.37 -12.92
C SER A 109 4.18 3.49 -12.55
N PHE A 110 5.43 3.43 -13.03
CA PHE A 110 6.43 4.46 -12.79
C PHE A 110 6.00 5.83 -13.32
N LYS A 111 5.53 5.89 -14.58
CA LYS A 111 5.08 7.13 -15.24
C LYS A 111 4.00 7.84 -14.42
N ILE A 112 3.01 7.09 -13.96
CA ILE A 112 1.88 7.62 -13.19
C ILE A 112 2.34 8.00 -11.77
N MET A 113 3.02 7.10 -11.05
CA MET A 113 3.41 7.31 -9.65
C MET A 113 4.34 8.50 -9.43
N ARG A 114 5.20 8.82 -10.41
CA ARG A 114 6.12 9.95 -10.33
C ARG A 114 5.38 11.27 -10.05
N SER A 115 4.15 11.42 -10.53
CA SER A 115 3.32 12.61 -10.29
C SER A 115 2.75 12.72 -8.87
N HIS A 116 2.77 11.63 -8.09
CA HIS A 116 2.17 11.57 -6.76
C HIS A 116 3.17 11.79 -5.61
N VAL A 117 4.47 11.84 -5.90
CA VAL A 117 5.55 11.91 -4.90
C VAL A 117 6.53 13.04 -5.21
N SER A 118 7.27 13.51 -4.20
CA SER A 118 8.33 14.49 -4.40
C SER A 118 9.55 13.89 -5.12
N ARG A 119 9.81 12.61 -4.90
CA ARG A 119 10.87 11.86 -5.57
C ARG A 119 10.49 10.38 -5.64
N LEU A 120 10.70 9.79 -6.81
CA LEU A 120 10.60 8.35 -7.04
C LEU A 120 12.01 7.81 -7.29
N VAL A 121 12.44 6.87 -6.45
CA VAL A 121 13.74 6.18 -6.53
C VAL A 121 13.48 4.73 -6.87
N VAL A 122 13.97 4.30 -8.04
CA VAL A 122 13.70 2.96 -8.57
C VAL A 122 14.99 2.39 -9.17
N LEU A 123 15.26 1.11 -8.93
CA LEU A 123 16.42 0.44 -9.52
C LEU A 123 16.10 -0.11 -10.92
N LEU A 124 14.91 -0.72 -11.09
CA LEU A 124 14.48 -1.33 -12.35
C LEU A 124 13.05 -0.91 -12.74
N THR A 125 12.87 -0.53 -14.01
CA THR A 125 11.57 -0.24 -14.64
C THR A 125 11.33 -1.11 -15.86
N PRO A 126 11.01 -2.41 -15.67
CA PRO A 126 10.86 -3.35 -16.77
C PRO A 126 9.58 -3.06 -17.59
N THR A 127 9.64 -3.34 -18.89
CA THR A 127 8.48 -3.39 -19.80
C THR A 127 7.72 -4.70 -19.63
N GLU A 128 8.44 -5.82 -19.53
CA GLU A 128 7.88 -7.15 -19.27
C GLU A 128 7.81 -7.41 -17.76
N PHE A 129 6.59 -7.43 -17.21
CA PHE A 129 6.36 -7.62 -15.79
C PHE A 129 5.22 -8.60 -15.51
N SER A 130 5.50 -9.65 -14.74
CA SER A 130 4.46 -10.59 -14.28
C SER A 130 4.21 -10.48 -12.77
N ALA A 131 5.27 -10.52 -11.97
CA ALA A 131 5.17 -10.40 -10.51
C ALA A 131 6.47 -9.82 -9.92
N VAL A 132 6.40 -9.24 -8.73
CA VAL A 132 7.60 -8.72 -8.03
C VAL A 132 8.63 -9.82 -7.79
N GLY A 133 8.18 -11.02 -7.41
CA GLY A 133 9.07 -12.13 -7.06
C GLY A 133 9.99 -12.61 -8.19
N GLN A 134 9.69 -12.32 -9.46
CA GLN A 134 10.56 -12.72 -10.58
C GLN A 134 11.92 -11.99 -10.57
N PHE A 135 12.03 -10.88 -9.86
CA PHE A 135 13.26 -10.08 -9.74
C PHE A 135 14.13 -10.48 -8.54
N TYR A 136 13.71 -11.50 -7.79
CA TYR A 136 14.37 -11.96 -6.58
C TYR A 136 14.78 -13.43 -6.72
N GLN A 137 16.05 -13.74 -6.46
CA GLN A 137 16.52 -15.13 -6.39
C GLN A 137 15.82 -15.91 -5.26
N THR A 138 15.50 -15.22 -4.17
CA THR A 138 14.77 -15.76 -3.02
C THR A 138 13.68 -14.78 -2.63
N PHE A 139 12.41 -15.20 -2.77
CA PHE A 139 11.23 -14.38 -2.49
C PHE A 139 10.31 -15.08 -1.49
N GLU A 140 10.83 -15.29 -0.29
CA GLU A 140 10.13 -15.97 0.79
C GLU A 140 9.13 -15.05 1.49
N GLN A 141 8.04 -15.63 1.97
CA GLN A 141 7.02 -14.91 2.71
C GLN A 141 7.57 -14.43 4.08
N VAL A 142 7.49 -13.13 4.34
CA VAL A 142 7.81 -12.56 5.65
C VAL A 142 6.59 -12.73 6.57
N SER A 143 6.77 -13.48 7.67
CA SER A 143 5.69 -13.72 8.64
C SER A 143 5.40 -12.50 9.51
N ASP A 144 4.16 -12.40 10.02
CA ASP A 144 3.77 -11.36 10.97
C ASP A 144 4.63 -11.35 12.23
N LYS A 145 5.08 -12.53 12.69
CA LYS A 145 6.01 -12.66 13.81
C LYS A 145 7.33 -11.93 13.51
N LYS A 146 7.88 -12.13 12.31
CA LYS A 146 9.12 -11.48 11.89
C LYS A 146 8.97 -9.97 11.78
N VAL A 147 7.84 -9.49 11.26
CA VAL A 147 7.51 -8.05 11.21
C VAL A 147 7.50 -7.46 12.62
N LYS A 148 6.79 -8.10 13.56
CA LYS A 148 6.72 -7.66 14.97
C LYS A 148 8.10 -7.63 15.64
N GLU A 149 8.93 -8.65 15.41
CA GLU A 149 10.32 -8.72 15.91
C GLU A 149 11.23 -7.60 15.37
N ILE A 150 11.04 -7.17 14.12
CA ILE A 150 11.84 -6.09 13.54
C ILE A 150 11.37 -4.73 14.06
N ILE A 151 10.05 -4.53 14.11
CA ILE A 151 9.47 -3.26 14.56
C ILE A 151 9.77 -3.01 16.03
N SER A 152 9.69 -4.03 16.90
CA SER A 152 9.98 -3.88 18.33
C SER A 152 11.40 -3.40 18.64
N LYS A 153 12.36 -3.64 17.74
CA LYS A 153 13.74 -3.12 17.85
C LYS A 153 13.86 -1.62 17.57
N HIS A 154 12.81 -1.01 17.02
CA HIS A 154 12.81 0.38 16.54
C HIS A 154 11.65 1.21 17.11
N LEU A 155 10.76 0.59 17.90
CA LEU A 155 9.81 1.31 18.75
C LEU A 155 10.58 1.77 20.00
N LEU A 156 10.86 3.07 20.06
CA LEU A 156 11.40 3.74 21.25
C LEU A 156 10.33 3.79 22.35
#